data_AF-A0A8H4WM26-F1
#
_entry.id   AF-A0A8H4WM26-F1
#
_cell.length_a   1.000
_cell.length_b   1.000
_cell.length_c   1.000
_cell.angle_alpha   90.00
_cell.angle_beta   90.00
_cell.angle_gamma   90.00
#
_symmetry.space_group_name_H-M   'P 1'
#
loop_
_entity.id
_entity.type
_entity.pdbx_description
1 polymer ?
#
loop_
_entity_poly.entity_id
_entity_poly.type
_entity_poly.pdbx_seq_one_letter_code
_entity_poly.pdbx_strand_id
1 'polypeptide(L)'
;MKLYRLGPLVASFVSSIGAQSIFSPARPPAIPLAVRSPYLSTWLNVGNDGGNGGYLAGQWPVFWGINGWTGMIRVDGSTYTWMGLRI
;
A
#
# COMPACT_ATOMS: atom_id res chain seq x y z
N MET A 1 22.53 37.36 -41.04
CA MET A 1 22.84 36.00 -40.52
C MET A 1 21.55 35.19 -40.49
N LYS A 2 21.53 34.02 -41.12
CA LYS A 2 20.32 33.27 -41.49
C LYS A 2 19.93 32.29 -40.38
N LEU A 3 19.03 32.72 -39.49
CA LEU A 3 18.56 32.03 -38.27
C LEU A 3 17.80 30.71 -38.51
N TYR A 4 17.38 30.44 -39.74
CA TYR A 4 16.56 29.27 -40.10
C TYR A 4 17.29 27.91 -39.95
N ARG A 5 18.60 27.90 -39.74
CA ARG A 5 19.39 26.66 -39.57
C ARG A 5 19.26 26.03 -38.17
N LEU A 6 18.63 26.72 -37.21
CA LEU A 6 18.43 26.24 -35.84
C LEU A 6 17.13 25.46 -35.63
N GLY A 7 16.21 25.47 -36.60
CA GLY A 7 14.93 24.74 -36.56
C GLY A 7 15.00 23.25 -36.18
N PRO A 8 15.91 22.44 -36.76
CA PRO A 8 16.02 21.02 -36.40
C PRO A 8 16.53 20.79 -34.97
N LEU A 9 17.27 21.75 -34.41
CA LEU A 9 17.84 21.70 -33.06
C LEU A 9 16.78 22.04 -32.00
N VAL A 10 15.87 22.96 -32.32
CA VAL A 10 14.69 23.27 -31.48
C VAL A 10 13.71 22.10 -31.44
N ALA A 11 13.47 21.44 -32.59
CA ALA A 11 12.56 20.28 -32.67
C ALA A 11 13.05 19.08 -31.84
N SER A 12 14.36 18.84 -31.80
CA SER A 12 14.96 17.76 -31.02
C SER A 12 15.02 18.06 -29.51
N PHE A 13 15.02 19.34 -29.12
CA PHE A 13 14.91 19.74 -27.71
C PHE A 13 13.50 19.50 -27.16
N VAL A 14 12.45 19.74 -27.96
CA VAL A 14 11.04 19.52 -27.56
C VAL A 14 10.73 18.05 -27.26
N SER A 15 11.38 17.10 -27.95
CA SER A 15 11.21 15.66 -27.69
C SER A 15 11.82 15.15 -26.37
N SER A 16 12.61 15.97 -25.66
CA SER A 16 13.23 15.59 -24.37
C SER A 16 12.40 15.96 -23.13
N ILE A 17 11.23 16.58 -23.31
CA ILE A 17 10.37 17.04 -22.21
C ILE A 17 9.46 15.88 -21.78
N GLY A 18 9.96 14.97 -20.95
CA GLY A 18 9.09 13.99 -20.29
C GLY A 18 9.71 12.64 -19.99
N ALA A 19 10.89 12.58 -19.37
CA ALA A 19 11.29 11.35 -18.69
C ALA A 19 10.38 11.12 -17.48
N GLN A 20 9.31 10.34 -17.65
CA GLN A 20 8.43 9.90 -16.57
C GLN A 20 9.14 8.79 -15.79
N SER A 21 9.50 9.06 -14.53
CA SER A 21 10.01 8.02 -13.63
C SER A 21 8.88 7.06 -13.24
N ILE A 22 9.06 5.76 -13.47
CA ILE A 22 8.13 4.74 -12.99
C ILE A 22 8.54 4.38 -11.56
N PHE A 23 7.76 4.82 -10.59
CA PHE A 23 7.92 4.45 -9.18
C PHE A 23 6.89 3.39 -8.80
N SER A 24 7.36 2.18 -8.49
CA SER A 24 6.55 1.09 -7.93
C SER A 24 7.12 0.69 -6.58
N PRO A 25 6.75 1.38 -5.48
CA PRO A 25 7.29 1.09 -4.16
C PRO A 25 6.94 -0.35 -3.76
N ALA A 26 7.95 -1.06 -3.24
CA ALA A 26 7.72 -2.38 -2.68
C ALA A 26 6.71 -2.28 -1.54
N ARG A 27 5.69 -3.15 -1.57
CA ARG A 27 4.76 -3.28 -0.45
C ARG A 27 5.46 -4.04 0.68
N PRO A 28 5.41 -3.55 1.93
CA PRO A 28 5.98 -4.30 3.03
C PRO A 28 5.22 -5.62 3.21
N PRO A 29 5.90 -6.70 3.61
CA PRO A 29 5.26 -8.01 3.76
C PRO A 29 4.24 -8.05 4.91
N ALA A 30 4.38 -7.17 5.90
CA ALA A 30 3.49 -7.05 7.05
C ALA A 30 3.38 -5.60 7.57
N ILE A 31 2.23 -5.28 8.17
CA ILE A 31 1.93 -3.99 8.82
C ILE A 31 1.77 -4.22 10.33
N PRO A 32 2.48 -3.48 11.19
CA PRO A 32 2.31 -3.61 12.64
C PRO A 32 0.95 -3.04 13.07
N LEU A 33 0.22 -3.79 13.89
CA LEU A 33 -1.05 -3.34 14.49
C LEU A 33 -0.87 -2.97 15.97
N ALA A 34 -0.08 -3.76 16.70
CA ALA A 34 0.31 -3.46 18.07
C ALA A 34 1.67 -4.09 18.37
N VAL A 35 2.63 -3.29 18.84
CA VAL A 35 3.98 -3.77 19.24
C VAL A 35 4.36 -3.09 20.55
N ARG A 36 4.40 -3.86 21.63
CA ARG A 36 4.62 -3.35 22.99
C ARG A 36 5.76 -4.06 23.72
N SER A 37 5.84 -5.38 23.59
CA SER A 37 6.78 -6.21 24.33
C SER A 37 7.04 -7.51 23.56
N PRO A 38 8.03 -8.34 23.96
CA PRO A 38 8.35 -9.59 23.25
C PRO A 38 7.17 -10.57 23.14
N TYR A 39 6.20 -10.47 24.04
CA TYR A 39 5.00 -11.32 24.07
C TYR A 39 3.72 -10.60 23.63
N LEU A 40 3.77 -9.29 23.43
CA LEU A 40 2.67 -8.51 22.87
C LEU A 40 3.13 -7.81 21.59
N SER A 41 3.00 -8.55 20.50
CA SER A 41 3.29 -8.15 19.13
C SER A 41 2.17 -8.69 18.24
N THR A 42 1.67 -7.90 17.31
CA THR A 42 0.47 -8.22 16.50
C THR A 42 0.59 -7.52 15.15
N TRP A 43 0.47 -8.28 14.07
CA TRP A 43 0.80 -7.86 12.71
C TRP A 43 -0.30 -8.27 11.73
N LEU A 44 -0.50 -7.47 10.70
CA LEU A 44 -1.29 -7.83 9.52
C LEU A 44 -0.35 -8.30 8.41
N ASN A 45 -0.59 -9.50 7.90
CA ASN A 45 0.11 -9.97 6.70
C ASN A 45 -0.47 -9.30 5.45
N VAL A 46 0.40 -8.70 4.64
CA VAL A 46 0.03 -8.01 3.38
C VAL A 46 0.23 -8.93 2.18
N GLY A 47 1.23 -9.83 2.26
CA GLY A 47 1.62 -10.76 1.20
C GLY A 47 2.45 -10.12 0.09
N ASN A 48 2.96 -10.96 -0.82
CA ASN A 48 3.50 -10.55 -2.13
C ASN A 48 2.35 -10.35 -3.14
N ASP A 49 2.67 -9.93 -4.37
CA ASP A 49 1.72 -9.76 -5.47
C ASP A 49 0.78 -10.98 -5.59
N GLY A 50 -0.49 -10.80 -5.24
CA GLY A 50 -1.51 -11.86 -5.11
C GLY A 50 -2.14 -11.98 -3.70
N GLY A 51 -1.56 -11.35 -2.67
CA GLY A 51 -2.18 -11.19 -1.35
C GLY A 51 -3.31 -10.15 -1.33
N ASN A 52 -4.02 -10.03 -0.20
CA ASN A 52 -5.14 -9.08 -0.03
C ASN A 52 -4.68 -7.60 0.09
N GLY A 53 -3.42 -7.29 -0.26
CA GLY A 53 -2.89 -5.94 -0.32
C GLY A 53 -2.87 -5.17 1.01
N GLY A 54 -2.92 -5.88 2.14
CA GLY A 54 -2.98 -5.26 3.47
C GLY A 54 -4.38 -4.83 3.89
N TYR A 55 -5.42 -5.39 3.28
CA TYR A 55 -6.79 -5.15 3.70
C TYR A 55 -7.12 -5.93 4.98
N LEU A 56 -7.36 -5.19 6.06
CA LEU A 56 -7.50 -5.72 7.43
C LEU A 56 -8.89 -6.32 7.72
N ALA A 57 -9.95 -5.81 7.08
CA ALA A 57 -11.30 -6.26 7.39
C ALA A 57 -11.49 -7.72 6.97
N GLY A 58 -12.01 -8.53 7.90
CA GLY A 58 -12.16 -9.97 7.73
C GLY A 58 -10.85 -10.77 7.77
N GLN A 59 -9.72 -10.15 8.11
CA GLN A 59 -8.42 -10.81 8.25
C GLN A 59 -8.02 -10.89 9.73
N TRP A 60 -7.55 -12.07 10.14
CA TRP A 60 -7.00 -12.26 11.47
C TRP A 60 -5.59 -11.68 11.56
N PRO A 61 -5.31 -10.85 12.58
CA PRO A 61 -3.95 -10.44 12.85
C PRO A 61 -3.15 -11.60 13.45
N VAL A 62 -1.84 -11.58 13.28
CA VAL A 62 -0.95 -12.69 13.64
C VAL A 62 0.29 -12.23 14.40
N PHE A 63 0.90 -13.18 15.11
CA PHE A 63 2.27 -13.10 15.57
C PHE A 63 2.94 -14.48 15.44
N TRP A 64 3.15 -15.22 16.54
CA TRP A 64 3.52 -16.64 16.48
C TRP A 64 2.36 -17.55 16.01
N GLY A 65 1.13 -17.05 16.08
CA GLY A 65 -0.09 -17.68 15.61
C GLY A 65 -1.17 -16.63 15.38
N ILE A 66 -2.43 -17.08 15.27
CA ILE A 66 -3.58 -16.17 15.16
C ILE A 66 -3.77 -15.45 16.50
N ASN A 67 -3.82 -14.12 16.44
CA ASN A 67 -4.31 -13.31 17.54
C ASN A 67 -5.82 -13.15 17.34
N GLY A 68 -6.62 -13.74 18.22
CA GLY A 68 -8.10 -13.73 18.17
C GLY A 68 -8.73 -12.36 18.45
N TRP A 69 -8.14 -11.28 17.94
CA TRP A 69 -8.64 -9.93 18.06
C TRP A 69 -9.63 -9.64 16.94
N THR A 70 -10.84 -9.26 17.32
CA THR A 70 -11.89 -8.83 16.39
C THR A 70 -12.25 -7.38 16.68
N GLY A 71 -12.29 -6.56 15.63
CA GLY A 71 -12.65 -5.16 15.70
C GLY A 71 -13.97 -4.91 15.00
N MET A 72 -14.93 -4.30 15.70
CA MET A 72 -16.20 -3.86 15.13
C MET A 72 -16.35 -2.35 15.29
N ILE A 73 -17.01 -1.71 14.33
CA ILE A 73 -17.34 -0.29 14.34
C ILE A 73 -18.78 -0.08 13.89
N ARG A 74 -19.45 0.93 14.45
CA ARG A 74 -20.77 1.34 13.98
C ARG A 74 -20.67 2.61 13.13
N VAL A 75 -21.30 2.58 11.96
CA VAL A 75 -21.42 3.71 11.04
C VAL A 75 -22.90 3.80 10.66
N ASP A 76 -23.54 4.94 10.96
CA ASP A 76 -24.96 5.21 10.64
C ASP A 76 -25.93 4.11 11.13
N GLY A 77 -25.71 3.63 12.36
CA GLY A 77 -26.52 2.57 12.96
C GLY A 77 -26.21 1.15 12.47
N SER A 78 -25.41 0.99 11.41
CA SER A 78 -24.96 -0.30 10.90
C SER A 78 -23.63 -0.73 11.52
N THR A 79 -23.47 -2.02 11.84
CA THR A 79 -22.24 -2.57 12.45
C THR A 79 -21.38 -3.24 11.38
N TYR A 80 -20.08 -2.92 11.35
CA TYR A 80 -19.11 -3.45 10.40
C TYR A 80 -17.90 -4.04 11.15
N THR A 81 -17.37 -5.16 10.67
CA THR A 81 -16.07 -5.67 11.11
C THR A 81 -14.95 -4.95 10.37
N TRP A 82 -14.01 -4.38 11.10
CA TRP A 82 -12.80 -3.76 10.53
C TRP A 82 -11.52 -4.58 10.75
N MET A 83 -11.56 -5.62 11.60
CA MET A 83 -10.47 -6.57 11.83
C MET A 83 -10.99 -7.91 12.35
N GLY A 84 -10.36 -9.02 11.97
CA GLY A 84 -10.64 -10.35 12.55
C GLY A 84 -11.81 -11.05 11.88
N LEU A 85 -12.72 -11.61 12.68
CA LEU A 85 -13.81 -12.45 12.22
C LEU A 85 -14.69 -11.73 11.18
N ARG A 86 -14.87 -12.35 10.02
CA ARG A 86 -15.83 -11.91 9.02
C ARG A 86 -17.24 -12.38 9.43
N ILE A 87 -18.11 -11.43 9.77
CA ILE A 87 -19.55 -11.65 10.00
C ILE A 87 -20.37 -11.17 8.80
#